data_AF-I7ATF8-F1
#
_entry.id   AF-I7ATF8-F1
#
_cell.length_a   1.000
_cell.length_b   1.000
_cell.length_c   1.000
_cell.angle_alpha   90.00
_cell.angle_beta   90.00
_cell.angle_gamma   90.00
#
_symmetry.space_group_name_H-M   'P 1'
#
loop_
_entity.id
_entity.type
_entity.pdbx_description
1 polymer ?
#
loop_
_entity_poly.entity_id
_entity_poly.type
_entity_poly.pdbx_seq_one_letter_code
_entity_poly.pdbx_strand_id
1 'polypeptide(L)'
;MGNVLSKNVPLRESLVRLEEEISKKEKAGKKLSASLDGIRTKSLVGSFVAIVLSMMYSYLDGQSIILFGLGSAFGCYVVRCLLVYLYEMRIRRLESGLETLKERQKEQIALLKKEESFEATRKVIDKYESESMRRHYFGSIKQRRRGMMDSITDVVLGDDPSTMYALICKKCNHHNGLVHPNEYDLNEFYCYNCNELNTRPKNRNNNK
;
A
#
# COMPACT_ATOMS: atom_id res chain seq x y z
N MET A 1 -24.03 14.32 -27.42
CA MET A 1 -22.62 13.89 -27.34
C MET A 1 -22.48 13.00 -26.11
N GLY A 2 -22.67 11.70 -26.30
CA GLY A 2 -22.60 10.71 -25.21
C GLY A 2 -21.14 10.45 -24.88
N ASN A 3 -20.77 10.59 -23.60
CA ASN A 3 -19.41 10.32 -23.20
C ASN A 3 -19.21 8.82 -23.02
N VAL A 4 -18.19 8.35 -23.71
CA VAL A 4 -17.79 6.97 -23.98
C VAL A 4 -17.52 6.23 -22.67
N LEU A 5 -18.14 5.05 -22.56
CA LEU A 5 -17.81 3.94 -21.66
C LEU A 5 -16.44 4.05 -20.99
N SER A 6 -16.47 4.40 -19.70
CA SER A 6 -15.36 4.24 -18.78
C SER A 6 -14.88 2.78 -18.83
N LYS A 7 -13.69 2.58 -19.40
CA LYS A 7 -12.94 1.33 -19.24
C LYS A 7 -12.81 1.09 -17.73
N ASN A 8 -13.30 -0.03 -17.23
CA ASN A 8 -13.17 -0.39 -15.82
C ASN A 8 -11.67 -0.45 -15.48
N VAL A 9 -11.14 0.63 -14.92
CA VAL A 9 -9.76 0.70 -14.42
C VAL A 9 -9.63 -0.41 -13.39
N PRO A 10 -8.57 -1.24 -13.43
CA PRO A 10 -8.41 -2.30 -12.44
C PRO A 10 -8.51 -1.71 -11.04
N LEU A 11 -9.38 -2.27 -10.21
CA LEU A 11 -9.77 -1.68 -8.91
C LEU A 11 -8.56 -1.42 -8.00
N ARG A 12 -7.50 -2.25 -8.11
CA ARG A 12 -6.19 -2.06 -7.48
C ARG A 12 -5.54 -0.71 -7.83
N GLU A 13 -5.63 -0.27 -9.08
CA GLU A 13 -5.08 1.02 -9.52
C GLU A 13 -5.88 2.19 -8.94
N SER A 14 -7.20 2.05 -8.74
CA SER A 14 -8.01 3.07 -8.07
C SER A 14 -7.66 3.23 -6.59
N LEU A 15 -7.36 2.13 -5.90
CA LEU A 15 -6.90 2.15 -4.50
C LEU A 15 -5.54 2.84 -4.37
N VAL A 16 -4.60 2.53 -5.25
CA VAL A 16 -3.27 3.19 -5.28
C VAL A 16 -3.41 4.69 -5.52
N ARG A 17 -4.30 5.11 -6.44
CA ARG A 17 -4.57 6.54 -6.69
C ARG A 17 -5.16 7.24 -5.46
N LEU A 18 -6.10 6.62 -4.76
CA LEU A 18 -6.66 7.17 -3.52
C LEU A 18 -5.60 7.28 -2.42
N GLU A 19 -4.73 6.29 -2.25
CA GLU A 19 -3.62 6.34 -1.30
C GLU A 19 -2.66 7.49 -1.60
N GLU A 20 -2.33 7.70 -2.89
CA GLU A 20 -1.53 8.85 -3.30
C GLU A 20 -2.22 10.19 -2.99
N GLU A 21 -3.51 10.32 -3.27
CA GLU A 21 -4.28 11.54 -3.00
C GLU A 21 -4.36 11.83 -1.50
N ILE A 22 -4.59 10.80 -0.68
CA ILE A 22 -4.58 10.89 0.78
C ILE A 22 -3.19 11.34 1.25
N SER A 23 -2.11 10.72 0.76
CA SER A 23 -0.73 11.09 1.11
C SER A 23 -0.41 12.54 0.72
N LYS A 24 -0.84 12.99 -0.46
CA LYS A 24 -0.66 14.37 -0.94
C LYS A 24 -1.41 15.37 -0.04
N LYS A 25 -2.67 15.11 0.29
CA LYS A 25 -3.46 15.97 1.20
C LYS A 25 -2.89 15.97 2.62
N GLU A 26 -2.48 14.83 3.17
CA GLU A 26 -1.84 14.74 4.49
C GLU A 26 -0.56 15.58 4.56
N LYS A 27 0.30 15.51 3.54
CA LYS A 27 1.50 16.34 3.43
C LYS A 27 1.16 17.82 3.33
N ALA A 28 0.12 18.19 2.57
CA ALA A 28 -0.33 19.57 2.46
C ALA A 28 -0.89 20.10 3.80
N GLY A 29 -1.66 19.28 4.53
CA GLY A 29 -2.14 19.59 5.88
C GLY A 29 -0.99 19.83 6.86
N LYS A 30 -0.01 18.92 6.91
CA LYS A 30 1.19 19.05 7.77
C LYS A 30 2.02 20.29 7.44
N LYS A 31 2.18 20.63 6.15
CA LYS A 31 2.85 21.87 5.74
C LYS A 31 2.08 23.11 6.20
N LEU A 32 0.75 23.08 6.10
CA LEU A 32 -0.10 24.18 6.51
C LEU A 32 -0.12 24.39 8.03
N SER A 33 -0.13 23.30 8.82
CA SER A 33 -0.02 23.35 10.28
C SER A 33 1.35 23.87 10.72
N ALA A 34 2.44 23.41 10.09
CA ALA A 34 3.77 23.95 10.34
C ALA A 34 3.87 25.46 9.98
N SER A 35 3.19 25.87 8.91
CA SER A 35 3.10 27.29 8.54
C SER A 35 2.33 28.10 9.59
N LEU A 36 1.30 27.55 10.22
CA LEU A 36 0.54 28.22 11.29
C LEU A 36 1.43 28.49 12.51
N ASP A 37 2.24 27.53 12.94
CA ASP A 37 3.18 27.70 14.06
C ASP A 37 4.25 28.77 13.76
N GLY A 38 4.75 28.77 12.52
CA GLY A 38 5.65 29.82 12.03
C GLY A 38 4.98 31.21 11.98
N ILE A 39 3.71 31.30 11.60
CA ILE A 39 2.95 32.55 11.61
C ILE A 39 2.69 33.01 13.03
N ARG A 40 2.36 32.11 13.95
CA ARG A 40 2.06 32.42 15.35
C ARG A 40 3.27 33.06 16.05
N THR A 41 4.45 32.51 15.83
CA THR A 41 5.72 33.02 16.35
C THR A 41 6.13 34.33 15.68
N LYS A 42 6.11 34.40 14.34
CA LYS A 42 6.41 35.64 13.58
C LYS A 42 5.46 36.78 13.91
N SER A 43 4.17 36.49 14.10
CA SER A 43 3.16 37.48 14.50
C SER A 43 3.43 38.04 15.90
N LEU A 44 3.87 37.22 16.86
CA LEU A 44 4.21 37.74 18.20
C LEU A 44 5.41 38.69 18.15
N VAL A 45 6.47 38.29 17.46
CA VAL A 45 7.68 39.12 17.29
C VAL A 45 7.35 40.40 16.50
N GLY A 46 6.59 40.27 15.41
CA GLY A 46 6.15 41.39 14.58
C GLY A 46 5.29 42.39 15.34
N SER A 47 4.33 41.93 16.15
CA SER A 47 3.51 42.80 17.00
C SER A 47 4.37 43.59 17.99
N PHE A 48 5.36 42.94 18.62
CA PHE A 48 6.25 43.61 19.56
C PHE A 48 7.07 44.72 18.87
N VAL A 49 7.64 44.42 17.70
CA VAL A 49 8.39 45.40 16.90
C VAL A 49 7.49 46.56 16.45
N ALA A 50 6.27 46.27 15.98
CA ALA A 50 5.33 47.29 15.52
C ALA A 50 4.90 48.24 16.66
N ILE A 51 4.65 47.69 17.86
CA ILE A 51 4.31 48.50 19.04
C ILE A 51 5.50 49.40 19.41
N VAL A 52 6.73 48.87 19.47
CA VAL A 52 7.94 49.66 19.81
C VAL A 52 8.19 50.76 18.78
N LEU A 53 8.09 50.46 17.48
CA LEU A 53 8.26 51.46 16.42
C LEU A 53 7.18 52.55 16.48
N SER A 54 5.92 52.17 16.76
CA SER A 54 4.82 53.13 16.91
C SER A 54 5.04 54.05 18.12
N MET A 55 5.54 53.49 19.23
CA MET A 55 5.85 54.22 20.45
C MET A 55 7.01 55.20 20.24
N MET A 56 8.04 54.81 19.48
CA MET A 56 9.17 55.70 19.13
C MET A 56 8.72 56.86 18.24
N TYR A 57 7.86 56.62 17.26
CA TYR A 57 7.33 57.66 16.39
C TYR A 57 6.49 58.70 17.17
N SER A 58 5.59 58.23 18.03
CA SER A 58 4.76 59.12 18.85
C SER A 58 5.55 59.95 19.86
N TYR A 59 6.71 59.47 20.32
CA TYR A 59 7.61 60.24 21.19
C TYR A 59 8.25 61.43 20.45
N LEU A 60 8.62 61.24 19.18
CA LEU A 60 9.25 62.28 18.36
C LEU A 60 8.29 63.41 17.98
N ASP A 61 7.02 63.09 17.76
CA ASP A 61 6.00 64.05 17.28
C ASP A 61 5.22 64.74 18.43
N GLY A 62 5.57 64.45 19.70
CA GLY A 62 4.93 65.06 20.88
C GLY A 62 3.45 64.67 21.06
N GLN A 63 2.97 63.65 20.35
CA GLN A 63 1.59 63.16 20.40
C GLN A 63 1.35 62.24 21.61
N SER A 64 0.08 61.88 21.86
CA SER A 64 -0.29 61.01 22.97
C SER A 64 0.17 59.56 22.77
N ILE A 65 1.29 59.20 23.43
CA ILE A 65 1.91 57.87 23.38
C ILE A 65 0.90 56.74 23.67
N ILE A 66 -0.01 56.96 24.62
CA ILE A 66 -1.00 55.96 25.06
C ILE A 66 -1.96 55.60 23.92
N LEU A 67 -2.42 56.57 23.13
CA LEU A 67 -3.41 56.34 22.07
C LEU A 67 -2.83 55.47 20.95
N PHE A 68 -1.61 55.77 20.52
CA PHE A 68 -0.93 55.02 19.45
C PHE A 68 -0.45 53.64 19.92
N GLY A 69 -0.03 53.50 21.18
CA GLY A 69 0.33 52.20 21.76
C GLY A 69 -0.87 51.25 21.84
N LEU A 70 -2.03 51.73 22.31
CA LEU A 70 -3.25 50.92 22.36
C LEU A 70 -3.81 50.61 20.97
N GLY A 71 -3.79 51.58 20.06
CA GLY A 71 -4.25 51.40 18.68
C GLY A 71 -3.42 50.36 17.92
N SER A 72 -2.09 50.43 18.03
CA SER A 72 -1.18 49.47 17.38
C SER A 72 -1.30 48.07 17.99
N ALA A 73 -1.43 47.95 19.31
CA ALA A 73 -1.65 46.68 19.99
C ALA A 73 -2.98 46.03 19.56
N PHE A 74 -4.07 46.80 19.51
CA PHE A 74 -5.37 46.32 19.06
C PHE A 74 -5.33 45.91 17.58
N GLY A 75 -4.75 46.73 16.71
CA GLY A 75 -4.60 46.41 15.28
C GLY A 75 -3.81 45.12 15.06
N CYS A 76 -2.68 44.95 15.76
CA CYS A 76 -1.87 43.74 15.68
C CYS A 76 -2.61 42.50 16.22
N TYR A 77 -3.40 42.66 17.29
CA TYR A 77 -4.23 41.58 17.84
C TYR A 77 -5.31 41.14 16.84
N VAL A 78 -6.05 42.08 16.25
CA VAL A 78 -7.09 41.78 15.25
C VAL A 78 -6.50 41.09 14.03
N VAL A 79 -5.39 41.59 13.49
CA VAL A 79 -4.70 40.97 12.34
C VAL A 79 -4.23 39.55 12.68
N ARG A 80 -3.65 39.34 13.86
CA ARG A 80 -3.25 38.02 14.34
C ARG A 80 -4.43 37.06 14.44
N CYS A 81 -5.53 37.47 15.08
CA CYS A 81 -6.73 36.66 15.23
C CYS A 81 -7.31 36.28 13.86
N LEU A 82 -7.40 37.25 12.94
CA LEU A 82 -7.89 37.01 11.58
C LEU A 82 -7.00 36.03 10.82
N LEU A 83 -5.67 36.21 10.86
CA LEU A 83 -4.73 35.29 10.23
C LEU A 83 -4.87 33.87 10.78
N VAL A 84 -4.82 33.70 12.10
CA VAL A 84 -4.97 32.36 12.73
C VAL A 84 -6.30 31.73 12.35
N TYR A 85 -7.40 32.48 12.44
CA TYR A 85 -8.73 32.00 12.09
C TYR A 85 -8.83 31.51 10.63
N LEU A 86 -8.29 32.26 9.67
CA LEU A 86 -8.29 31.87 8.26
C LEU A 86 -7.49 30.58 8.00
N TYR A 87 -6.33 30.43 8.64
CA TYR A 87 -5.50 29.24 8.52
C TYR A 87 -6.17 28.03 9.17
N GLU A 88 -6.72 28.17 10.37
CA GLU A 88 -7.48 27.11 11.03
C GLU A 88 -8.69 26.68 10.20
N MET A 89 -9.44 27.63 9.63
CA MET A 89 -10.54 27.33 8.71
C MET A 89 -10.08 26.52 7.49
N ARG A 90 -8.86 26.80 6.98
CA ARG A 90 -8.31 26.09 5.85
C ARG A 90 -7.85 24.68 6.23
N ILE A 91 -7.25 24.52 7.41
CA ILE A 91 -6.85 23.21 7.97
C ILE A 91 -8.11 22.35 8.17
N ARG A 92 -9.14 22.89 8.84
CA ARG A 92 -10.42 22.19 9.06
C ARG A 92 -11.07 21.72 7.75
N ARG A 93 -11.06 22.54 6.71
CA ARG A 93 -11.57 22.17 5.37
C ARG A 93 -10.74 21.07 4.69
N LEU A 94 -9.44 21.05 4.94
CA LEU A 94 -8.54 20.04 4.38
C LEU A 94 -8.72 18.70 5.10
N GLU A 95 -8.83 18.73 6.42
CA GLU A 95 -9.07 17.55 7.28
C GLU A 95 -10.39 16.87 6.95
N SER A 96 -11.50 17.61 6.85
CA SER A 96 -12.79 17.04 6.44
C SER A 96 -12.76 16.46 5.02
N GLY A 97 -12.05 17.12 4.11
CA GLY A 97 -11.82 16.62 2.74
C GLY A 97 -10.90 15.40 2.66
N LEU A 98 -10.21 15.04 3.75
CA LEU A 98 -9.31 13.89 3.85
C LEU A 98 -10.03 12.72 4.53
N GLU A 99 -10.85 12.99 5.55
CA GLU A 99 -11.75 12.01 6.16
C GLU A 99 -12.68 11.39 5.11
N THR A 100 -13.33 12.22 4.30
CA THR A 100 -14.19 11.75 3.19
C THR A 100 -13.46 10.86 2.18
N LEU A 101 -12.17 11.10 1.91
CA LEU A 101 -11.38 10.22 1.03
C LEU A 101 -11.05 8.88 1.70
N LYS A 102 -10.71 8.90 3.00
CA LYS A 102 -10.46 7.68 3.79
C LYS A 102 -11.72 6.82 3.89
N GLU A 103 -12.88 7.45 4.02
CA GLU A 103 -14.18 6.75 3.99
C GLU A 103 -14.42 6.05 2.66
N ARG A 104 -14.21 6.73 1.52
CA ARG A 104 -14.31 6.10 0.19
C ARG A 104 -13.38 4.90 0.03
N GLN A 105 -12.13 5.03 0.48
CA GLN A 105 -11.17 3.92 0.46
C GLN A 105 -11.69 2.74 1.29
N LYS A 106 -12.20 2.99 2.50
CA LYS A 106 -12.77 1.97 3.39
C LYS A 106 -14.00 1.30 2.78
N GLU A 107 -14.87 2.08 2.12
CA GLU A 107 -16.04 1.58 1.41
C GLU A 107 -15.63 0.67 0.24
N GLN A 108 -14.68 1.09 -0.59
CA GLN A 108 -14.17 0.26 -1.70
C GLN A 108 -13.55 -1.05 -1.20
N ILE A 109 -12.79 -1.00 -0.10
CA ILE A 109 -12.23 -2.20 0.54
C ILE A 109 -13.35 -3.09 1.11
N ALA A 110 -14.43 -2.52 1.65
CA ALA A 110 -15.56 -3.29 2.15
C ALA A 110 -16.35 -3.96 1.02
N LEU A 111 -16.54 -3.27 -0.10
CA LEU A 111 -17.13 -3.83 -1.31
C LEU A 111 -16.28 -4.98 -1.86
N LEU A 112 -14.95 -4.80 -1.92
CA LEU A 112 -14.00 -5.86 -2.25
C LEU A 112 -14.15 -7.08 -1.34
N LYS A 113 -14.17 -6.88 -0.02
CA LYS A 113 -14.35 -7.98 0.93
C LYS A 113 -15.69 -8.71 0.77
N LYS A 114 -16.72 -8.03 0.26
CA LYS A 114 -18.03 -8.59 -0.01
C LYS A 114 -18.04 -9.37 -1.33
N GLU A 115 -17.44 -8.82 -2.38
CA GLU A 115 -17.35 -9.44 -3.72
C GLU A 115 -16.33 -10.58 -3.77
N GLU A 116 -15.22 -10.48 -3.03
CA GLU A 116 -14.18 -11.51 -2.89
C GLU A 116 -14.47 -12.50 -1.75
N SER A 117 -15.63 -12.41 -1.11
CA SER A 117 -16.02 -13.46 -0.17
C SER A 117 -16.24 -14.75 -0.96
N PHE A 118 -15.35 -15.71 -0.77
CA PHE A 118 -15.54 -17.15 -0.60
C PHE A 118 -16.70 -17.84 -1.36
N GLU A 119 -17.92 -17.29 -1.36
CA GLU A 119 -19.08 -17.74 -2.12
C GLU A 119 -18.89 -17.89 -3.63
N ALA A 120 -18.20 -16.96 -4.31
CA ALA A 120 -18.07 -17.05 -5.78
C ALA A 120 -17.19 -18.23 -6.18
N THR A 121 -16.02 -18.36 -5.53
CA THR A 121 -15.09 -19.47 -5.72
C THR A 121 -15.68 -20.78 -5.21
N ARG A 122 -16.37 -20.77 -4.06
CA ARG A 122 -17.07 -21.95 -3.52
C ARG A 122 -18.21 -22.41 -4.39
N LYS A 123 -19.01 -21.51 -4.98
CA LYS A 123 -20.10 -21.88 -5.91
C LYS A 123 -19.57 -22.51 -7.20
N VAL A 124 -18.38 -22.13 -7.66
CA VAL A 124 -17.74 -22.76 -8.81
C VAL A 124 -17.16 -24.12 -8.41
N ILE A 125 -16.48 -24.22 -7.27
CA ILE A 125 -15.95 -25.49 -6.74
C ILE A 125 -17.08 -26.50 -6.48
N ASP A 126 -18.15 -26.10 -5.77
CA ASP A 126 -19.32 -26.94 -5.47
C ASP A 126 -20.08 -27.36 -6.75
N LYS A 127 -20.01 -26.57 -7.83
CA LYS A 127 -20.68 -26.87 -9.11
C LYS A 127 -19.91 -27.89 -9.96
N TYR A 128 -18.59 -27.98 -9.82
CA TYR A 128 -17.74 -28.83 -10.65
C TYR A 128 -17.07 -30.00 -9.91
N GLU A 129 -17.07 -30.02 -8.57
CA GLU A 129 -16.69 -31.21 -7.80
C GLU A 129 -17.91 -32.07 -7.47
N SER A 130 -18.10 -33.16 -8.21
CA SER A 130 -19.00 -34.22 -7.74
C SER A 130 -18.46 -34.84 -6.44
N GLU A 131 -19.35 -35.13 -5.49
CA GLU A 131 -19.08 -35.86 -4.23
C GLU A 131 -18.22 -37.13 -4.43
N SER A 132 -18.35 -37.76 -5.60
CA SER A 132 -17.59 -38.93 -6.03
C SER A 132 -16.10 -38.65 -6.33
N MET A 133 -15.74 -37.45 -6.79
CA MET A 133 -14.36 -37.09 -7.13
C MET A 133 -13.55 -36.73 -5.87
N ARG A 134 -14.18 -36.05 -4.90
CA ARG A 134 -13.57 -35.61 -3.64
C ARG A 134 -13.05 -36.77 -2.78
N ARG A 135 -13.81 -37.87 -2.72
CA ARG A 135 -13.41 -39.09 -1.98
C ARG A 135 -12.27 -39.85 -2.65
N HIS A 136 -12.13 -39.77 -3.98
CA HIS A 136 -11.10 -40.50 -4.72
C HIS A 136 -9.73 -39.81 -4.69
N TYR A 137 -9.69 -38.47 -4.58
CA TYR A 137 -8.44 -37.70 -4.60
C TYR A 137 -7.76 -37.62 -3.22
N PHE A 138 -8.52 -37.47 -2.13
CA PHE A 138 -7.97 -37.34 -0.77
C PHE A 138 -7.69 -38.68 -0.06
N GLY A 139 -8.14 -39.80 -0.61
CA GLY A 139 -7.87 -41.14 -0.05
C GLY A 139 -6.43 -41.62 -0.19
N SER A 140 -5.62 -41.00 -1.07
CA SER A 140 -4.28 -41.49 -1.43
C SER A 140 -3.12 -40.54 -1.07
N ILE A 141 -3.38 -39.31 -0.63
CA ILE A 141 -2.32 -38.35 -0.29
C ILE A 141 -2.16 -38.28 1.23
N LYS A 142 -1.17 -38.97 1.77
CA LYS A 142 -0.69 -38.74 3.14
C LYS A 142 0.03 -37.38 3.19
N GLN A 143 -0.71 -36.27 3.31
CA GLN A 143 -0.11 -34.94 3.41
C GLN A 143 0.68 -34.80 4.72
N ARG A 144 2.00 -34.59 4.62
CA ARG A 144 2.79 -34.02 5.71
C ARG A 144 2.34 -32.57 5.86
N ARG A 145 1.96 -32.15 7.09
CA ARG A 145 1.51 -30.77 7.37
C ARG A 145 2.59 -29.77 6.91
N ARG A 146 2.26 -28.92 5.94
CA ARG A 146 3.08 -27.76 5.53
C ARG A 146 3.08 -26.72 6.63
N GLY A 147 4.24 -26.12 6.89
CA GLY A 147 4.43 -25.05 7.87
C GLY A 147 4.49 -23.68 7.21
N MET A 148 4.28 -22.60 7.97
CA MET A 148 4.36 -21.21 7.52
C MET A 148 5.68 -20.82 6.83
N MET A 149 6.76 -21.56 7.07
CA MET A 149 8.07 -21.32 6.45
C MET A 149 8.14 -21.74 4.98
N ASP A 150 7.36 -22.74 4.56
CA ASP A 150 7.37 -23.23 3.16
C ASP A 150 6.91 -22.14 2.18
N SER A 151 6.05 -21.22 2.65
CA SER A 151 5.51 -20.13 1.83
C SER A 151 6.50 -18.99 1.56
N ILE A 152 7.53 -18.85 2.41
CA ILE A 152 8.52 -17.78 2.29
C ILE A 152 9.68 -18.25 1.41
N THR A 153 10.03 -19.53 1.49
CA THR A 153 11.06 -20.15 0.64
C THR A 153 10.68 -20.09 -0.84
N ASP A 154 9.42 -20.30 -1.20
CA ASP A 154 8.97 -20.25 -2.60
C ASP A 154 9.06 -18.83 -3.21
N VAL A 155 8.95 -17.78 -2.38
CA VAL A 155 9.05 -16.38 -2.82
C VAL A 155 10.50 -15.91 -2.90
N VAL A 156 11.36 -16.40 -2.01
CA VAL A 156 12.78 -15.97 -1.94
C VAL A 156 13.67 -16.77 -2.88
N LEU A 157 13.37 -18.06 -3.09
CA LEU A 157 14.12 -18.97 -3.97
C LEU A 157 13.47 -19.13 -5.35
N GLY A 158 12.52 -18.25 -5.69
CA GLY A 158 11.60 -18.38 -6.82
C GLY A 158 12.26 -18.39 -8.19
N ASP A 159 12.90 -19.50 -8.54
CA ASP A 159 13.16 -19.88 -9.91
C ASP A 159 11.82 -20.21 -10.59
N ASP A 160 11.66 -19.75 -11.83
CA ASP A 160 10.44 -19.93 -12.60
C ASP A 160 10.17 -21.44 -12.81
N PRO A 161 9.04 -22.00 -12.36
CA PRO A 161 8.75 -23.43 -12.48
C PRO A 161 8.67 -23.92 -13.94
N SER A 162 8.57 -23.00 -14.90
CA SER A 162 8.60 -23.32 -16.32
C SER A 162 9.99 -23.71 -16.86
N THR A 163 11.08 -23.38 -16.17
CA THR A 163 12.46 -23.68 -16.61
C THR A 163 13.04 -24.96 -15.99
N MET A 164 12.27 -25.64 -15.13
CA MET A 164 12.70 -26.83 -14.40
C MET A 164 12.24 -28.14 -15.06
N TYR A 165 13.02 -29.21 -14.87
CA TYR A 165 12.62 -30.56 -15.23
C TYR A 165 11.91 -31.27 -14.08
N ALA A 166 10.88 -32.05 -14.39
CA ALA A 166 10.17 -32.88 -13.43
C ALA A 166 10.81 -34.27 -13.27
N LEU A 167 11.05 -34.69 -12.03
CA LEU A 167 11.61 -36.00 -11.69
C LEU A 167 10.51 -37.06 -11.55
N ILE A 168 10.12 -37.66 -12.66
CA ILE A 168 9.08 -38.70 -12.71
C ILE A 168 9.70 -40.10 -12.74
N CYS A 169 9.29 -40.97 -11.82
CA CYS A 169 9.79 -42.34 -11.76
C CYS A 169 9.26 -43.20 -12.92
N LYS A 170 10.14 -43.92 -13.63
CA LYS A 170 9.80 -44.80 -14.76
C LYS A 170 8.91 -46.00 -14.39
N LYS A 171 8.94 -46.42 -13.13
CA LYS A 171 8.25 -47.64 -12.65
C LYS A 171 6.88 -47.34 -12.05
N CYS A 172 6.80 -46.33 -11.17
CA CYS A 172 5.58 -46.02 -10.44
C CYS A 172 4.95 -44.67 -10.86
N ASN A 173 5.56 -43.94 -11.80
CA ASN A 173 5.12 -42.62 -12.28
C ASN A 173 4.94 -41.56 -11.19
N HIS A 174 5.52 -41.78 -10.01
CA HIS A 174 5.47 -40.82 -8.91
C HIS A 174 6.34 -39.61 -9.24
N HIS A 175 5.82 -38.41 -8.97
CA HIS A 175 6.53 -37.15 -9.10
C HIS A 175 7.37 -36.88 -7.85
N ASN A 176 8.70 -36.82 -7.99
CA ASN A 176 9.65 -36.67 -6.89
C ASN A 176 10.17 -35.23 -6.72
N GLY A 177 9.63 -34.27 -7.48
CA GLY A 177 10.02 -32.86 -7.42
C GLY A 177 10.47 -32.28 -8.75
N LEU A 178 10.91 -31.02 -8.70
CA LEU A 178 11.44 -30.23 -9.82
C LEU A 178 12.93 -29.96 -9.59
N VAL A 179 13.68 -29.80 -10.68
CA VAL A 179 15.12 -29.52 -10.63
C VAL A 179 15.56 -28.67 -11.81
N HIS A 180 16.42 -27.69 -11.57
CA HIS A 180 16.94 -26.81 -12.62
C HIS A 180 17.98 -27.56 -13.49
N PRO A 181 17.96 -27.41 -14.84
CA PRO A 181 18.88 -28.10 -15.74
C PRO A 181 20.38 -27.91 -15.44
N ASN A 182 20.75 -26.79 -14.80
CA ASN A 182 22.13 -26.39 -14.57
C ASN A 182 22.69 -26.81 -13.19
N GLU A 183 21.84 -27.23 -12.26
CA GLU A 183 22.25 -27.40 -10.86
C GLU A 183 22.71 -28.84 -10.55
N TYR A 184 22.27 -29.82 -11.34
CA TYR A 184 22.61 -31.24 -11.14
C TYR A 184 22.86 -31.97 -12.46
N ASP A 185 23.87 -32.85 -12.50
CA ASP A 185 24.05 -33.82 -13.59
C ASP A 185 23.01 -34.93 -13.38
N LEU A 186 21.80 -34.71 -13.91
CA LEU A 186 20.56 -35.48 -13.73
C LEU A 186 20.59 -36.89 -14.36
N ASN A 187 21.70 -37.59 -14.17
CA ASN A 187 21.92 -38.90 -14.74
C ASN A 187 21.26 -39.99 -13.93
N GLU A 188 21.03 -39.80 -12.62
CA GLU A 188 20.32 -40.77 -11.80
C GLU A 188 19.64 -40.19 -10.56
N PHE A 189 18.50 -40.76 -10.17
CA PHE A 189 17.84 -40.46 -8.89
C PHE A 189 17.06 -41.68 -8.37
N TYR A 190 16.91 -41.77 -7.04
CA TYR A 190 16.05 -42.76 -6.39
C TYR A 190 14.66 -42.20 -6.14
N CYS A 191 13.62 -42.95 -6.47
CA CYS A 191 12.25 -42.54 -6.19
C CYS A 191 11.89 -42.72 -4.71
N TYR A 192 11.41 -41.69 -4.03
CA TYR A 192 11.06 -41.76 -2.60
C TYR A 192 9.81 -42.61 -2.29
N ASN A 193 9.00 -42.94 -3.31
CA ASN A 193 7.80 -43.75 -3.13
C ASN A 193 8.07 -45.26 -3.28
N CYS A 194 8.90 -45.67 -4.24
CA CYS A 194 9.14 -47.09 -4.53
C CYS A 194 10.61 -47.51 -4.53
N ASN A 195 11.53 -46.59 -4.20
CA ASN A 195 12.99 -46.77 -4.16
C ASN A 195 13.62 -47.33 -5.45
N GLU A 196 12.97 -47.12 -6.59
CA GLU A 196 13.52 -47.51 -7.89
C GLU A 196 14.60 -46.51 -8.33
N LEU A 197 15.71 -47.02 -8.87
CA LEU A 197 16.78 -46.21 -9.47
C LEU A 197 16.40 -45.81 -10.90
N ASN A 198 16.23 -44.51 -11.10
CA ASN A 198 15.90 -43.89 -12.38
C ASN A 198 17.16 -43.30 -12.98
N THR A 199 17.70 -43.93 -14.02
CA THR A 199 18.89 -43.46 -14.74
C THR A 199 18.50 -42.88 -16.11
N ARG A 200 19.13 -41.78 -16.52
CA ARG A 200 19.02 -41.21 -17.86
C ARG A 200 20.32 -41.48 -18.61
N PRO A 201 20.30 -42.15 -19.77
CA PRO A 201 21.50 -42.34 -20.57
C PRO A 201 22.02 -40.97 -21.04
N LYS A 202 23.29 -40.67 -20.74
CA LYS A 202 23.94 -39.43 -21.17
C LYS A 202 24.01 -39.43 -22.69
N ASN A 203 23.23 -38.56 -23.33
CA ASN A 203 23.15 -38.52 -24.78
C ASN A 203 24.48 -37.95 -25.32
N ARG A 204 25.36 -38.82 -25.83
CA ARG A 204 26.59 -38.43 -26.55
C ARG A 204 26.20 -37.86 -27.93
N ASN A 205 25.58 -36.69 -27.97
CA ASN A 205 25.47 -35.96 -29.22
C ASN A 205 26.79 -35.23 -29.45
N ASN A 206 27.62 -35.86 -30.28
CA ASN A 206 28.82 -35.29 -30.87
C ASN A 206 28.48 -33.94 -31.52
N ASN A 207 29.29 -32.92 -31.21
CA ASN A 207 29.51 -31.80 -32.11
C ASN A 207 29.78 -32.35 -33.51
N LYS A 208 28.92 -31.99 -34.47
CA LYS A 208 29.25 -31.98 -35.88
C LYS A 208 28.58 -30.80 -36.53
#